data_AF-A0AA42ZRU6-F1
#
_entry.id   AF-A0AA42ZRU6-F1
#
_cell.length_a   1.000
_cell.length_b   1.000
_cell.length_c   1.000
_cell.angle_alpha   90.00
_cell.angle_beta   90.00
_cell.angle_gamma   90.00
#
_symmetry.space_group_name_H-M   'P 1'
#
loop_
_entity.id
_entity.type
_entity.pdbx_description
1 polymer ?
#
loop_
_entity_poly.entity_id
_entity_poly.type
_entity_poly.pdbx_seq_one_letter_code
_entity_poly.pdbx_strand_id
1 'polypeptide(L)'
;MSLYENVFIARQDVSATQVDALADQFAALIQENGGEVTKKEHWGLRNLAFRIKKNRKGHYVLLNIDAPSDAVLEMERNMRLSEDVIRYLTVRVDELEADQSIVLRSRGMRDERGRGGRRFGGPDRGGPDRGGPRGGRDEHRPRRESADVEKAEKTAGDTAAESTEGDKG
;
A
#
# COMPACT_ATOMS: atom_id res chain seq x y z
N MET A 1 16.03 -33.41 -6.90
CA MET A 1 15.21 -32.50 -7.72
C MET A 1 15.96 -31.17 -7.83
N SER A 2 15.50 -30.23 -8.64
CA SER A 2 16.18 -28.93 -8.76
C SER A 2 15.54 -27.95 -7.79
N LEU A 3 16.37 -27.15 -7.14
CA LEU A 3 15.92 -26.14 -6.20
C LEU A 3 15.77 -24.81 -6.92
N TYR A 4 14.70 -24.10 -6.60
CA TYR A 4 14.37 -22.81 -7.20
C TYR A 4 13.96 -21.80 -6.15
N GLU A 5 14.38 -20.56 -6.36
CA GLU A 5 13.80 -19.40 -5.71
C GLU A 5 12.94 -18.65 -6.72
N ASN A 6 11.67 -18.49 -6.38
CA ASN A 6 10.76 -17.66 -7.15
C ASN A 6 10.39 -16.43 -6.33
N VAL A 7 10.59 -15.26 -6.94
CA VAL A 7 10.10 -13.99 -6.40
C VAL A 7 9.09 -13.43 -7.37
N PHE A 8 7.87 -13.20 -6.90
CA PHE A 8 6.86 -12.51 -7.67
C PHE A 8 6.41 -11.22 -6.98
N ILE A 9 5.96 -10.28 -7.81
CA ILE A 9 5.45 -8.99 -7.39
C ILE A 9 3.98 -8.92 -7.79
N ALA A 10 3.11 -8.80 -6.80
CA ALA A 10 1.69 -8.54 -7.03
C ALA A 10 1.40 -7.03 -7.08
N ARG A 11 0.29 -6.65 -7.72
CA ARG A 11 -0.19 -5.26 -7.83
C ARG A 11 -0.39 -4.63 -6.44
N GLN A 12 -0.35 -3.29 -6.39
CA GLN A 12 -0.46 -2.51 -5.14
C GLN A 12 -1.89 -2.37 -4.61
N ASP A 13 -2.89 -2.67 -5.42
CA ASP A 13 -4.33 -2.57 -5.11
C ASP A 13 -4.88 -3.87 -4.51
N VAL A 14 -4.13 -4.97 -4.60
CA VAL A 14 -4.46 -6.27 -4.03
C VAL A 14 -4.20 -6.26 -2.53
N SER A 15 -5.14 -6.77 -1.73
CA SER A 15 -4.98 -6.87 -0.28
C SER A 15 -3.94 -7.93 0.11
N ALA A 16 -3.35 -7.80 1.30
CA ALA A 16 -2.38 -8.78 1.80
C ALA A 16 -2.95 -10.21 1.81
N THR A 17 -4.23 -10.38 2.21
CA THR A 17 -4.91 -11.68 2.23
C THR A 17 -5.04 -12.28 0.83
N GLN A 18 -5.33 -11.47 -0.18
CA GLN A 18 -5.38 -11.93 -1.57
C GLN A 18 -4.00 -12.30 -2.11
N VAL A 19 -2.95 -11.58 -1.71
CA VAL A 19 -1.56 -11.93 -2.05
C VAL A 19 -1.18 -13.28 -1.43
N ASP A 20 -1.55 -13.51 -0.16
CA ASP A 20 -1.29 -14.78 0.50
C ASP A 20 -2.04 -15.93 -0.17
N ALA A 21 -3.30 -15.70 -0.60
CA ALA A 21 -4.10 -16.66 -1.36
C ALA A 21 -3.49 -16.96 -2.74
N LEU A 22 -2.97 -15.96 -3.46
CA LEU A 22 -2.24 -16.16 -4.71
C LEU A 22 -0.99 -17.03 -4.50
N ALA A 23 -0.25 -16.77 -3.42
CA ALA A 23 0.90 -17.58 -3.07
C ALA A 23 0.51 -19.03 -2.76
N ASP A 24 -0.61 -19.25 -2.08
CA ASP A 24 -1.14 -20.60 -1.79
C ASP A 24 -1.63 -21.31 -3.06
N GLN A 25 -2.23 -20.59 -4.00
CA GLN A 25 -2.60 -21.14 -5.32
C GLN A 25 -1.38 -21.63 -6.10
N PHE A 26 -0.31 -20.85 -6.13
CA PHE A 26 0.92 -21.26 -6.81
C PHE A 26 1.61 -22.42 -6.08
N ALA A 27 1.56 -22.46 -4.75
CA ALA A 27 2.06 -23.59 -3.97
C ALA A 27 1.28 -24.88 -4.24
N ALA A 28 -0.05 -24.80 -4.30
CA ALA A 28 -0.90 -25.94 -4.64
C ALA A 28 -0.60 -26.48 -6.04
N LEU A 29 -0.42 -25.60 -7.03
CA LEU A 29 -0.05 -26.00 -8.40
C LEU A 29 1.29 -26.73 -8.46
N ILE A 30 2.28 -26.30 -7.67
CA ILE A 30 3.56 -27.00 -7.57
C ILE A 30 3.36 -28.39 -6.96
N GLN A 31 2.54 -28.50 -5.91
CA GLN A 31 2.24 -29.77 -5.24
C GLN A 31 1.51 -30.74 -6.17
N GLU A 32 0.55 -30.26 -6.96
CA GLU A 32 -0.16 -31.05 -7.97
C GLU A 32 0.79 -31.61 -9.04
N ASN A 33 1.84 -30.87 -9.38
CA ASN A 33 2.84 -31.25 -10.38
C ASN A 33 4.06 -31.99 -9.77
N GLY A 34 3.93 -32.51 -8.54
CA GLY A 34 4.94 -33.36 -7.91
C GLY A 34 6.15 -32.63 -7.35
N GLY A 35 6.02 -31.34 -7.02
CA GLY A 35 7.01 -30.57 -6.27
C GLY A 35 6.53 -30.19 -4.87
N GLU A 36 7.39 -29.50 -4.12
CA GLU A 36 7.12 -29.00 -2.78
C GLU A 36 7.57 -27.54 -2.66
N VAL A 37 6.80 -26.75 -1.89
CA VAL A 37 7.21 -25.40 -1.48
C VAL A 37 7.73 -25.48 -0.04
N THR A 38 9.04 -25.39 0.11
CA THR A 38 9.70 -25.49 1.43
C THR A 38 9.55 -24.22 2.25
N LYS A 39 9.34 -23.07 1.59
CA LYS A 39 9.26 -21.78 2.26
C LYS A 39 8.41 -20.80 1.48
N LYS A 40 7.59 -20.04 2.21
CA LYS A 40 6.78 -18.92 1.71
C LYS A 40 7.01 -17.70 2.59
N GLU A 41 7.45 -16.60 1.99
CA GLU A 41 7.67 -15.34 2.70
C GLU A 41 6.99 -14.18 1.99
N HIS A 42 6.12 -13.47 2.71
CA HIS A 42 5.54 -12.22 2.25
C HIS A 42 6.32 -11.03 2.84
N TRP A 43 7.05 -10.30 1.99
CA TRP A 43 7.87 -9.15 2.42
C TRP A 43 7.05 -7.87 2.63
N GLY A 44 5.79 -7.86 2.20
CA GLY A 44 4.89 -6.72 2.26
C GLY A 44 4.96 -5.82 1.04
N LEU A 45 4.30 -4.67 1.14
CA LEU A 45 4.24 -3.64 0.11
C LEU A 45 5.54 -2.82 0.08
N ARG A 46 6.25 -2.81 -1.05
CA ARG A 46 7.51 -2.07 -1.23
C ARG A 46 7.45 -1.14 -2.44
N ASN A 47 8.22 -0.05 -2.40
CA ASN A 47 8.34 0.88 -3.53
C ASN A 47 9.18 0.26 -4.65
N LEU A 48 8.73 0.43 -5.89
CA LEU A 48 9.48 0.06 -7.08
C LEU A 48 10.40 1.21 -7.49
N ALA A 49 11.56 0.91 -8.06
CA ALA A 49 12.49 1.94 -8.57
C ALA A 49 11.88 2.77 -9.72
N PHE A 50 11.01 2.13 -10.52
CA PHE A 50 10.27 2.75 -11.61
C PHE A 50 8.88 2.12 -11.73
N ARG A 51 8.00 2.73 -12.54
CA ARG A 51 6.64 2.21 -12.70
C ARG A 51 6.63 0.92 -13.53
N ILE A 52 5.98 -0.13 -13.02
CA ILE A 52 5.74 -1.39 -13.74
C ILE A 52 4.23 -1.58 -13.87
N LYS A 53 3.71 -1.75 -15.09
CA LYS A 53 2.25 -1.84 -15.37
C LYS A 53 1.45 -0.75 -14.62
N LYS A 54 1.93 0.51 -14.65
CA LYS A 54 1.38 1.69 -13.95
C LYS A 54 1.47 1.70 -12.41
N ASN A 55 1.99 0.64 -11.77
CA ASN A 55 2.17 0.57 -10.32
C ASN A 55 3.48 1.21 -9.86
N ARG A 56 3.46 1.93 -8.73
CA ARG A 56 4.66 2.50 -8.08
C ARG A 56 5.12 1.68 -6.87
N LYS A 57 4.24 0.83 -6.36
CA LYS A 57 4.50 -0.11 -5.28
C LYS A 57 4.07 -1.51 -5.72
N GLY A 58 4.50 -2.53 -4.99
CA GLY A 58 4.06 -3.90 -5.21
C GLY A 58 4.29 -4.76 -3.98
N HIS A 59 3.46 -5.78 -3.83
CA HIS A 59 3.63 -6.78 -2.78
C HIS A 59 4.66 -7.81 -3.25
N TYR A 60 5.71 -7.99 -2.47
CA TYR A 60 6.75 -8.97 -2.80
C TYR A 60 6.53 -10.26 -2.03
N VAL A 61 6.60 -11.37 -2.74
CA VAL A 61 6.52 -12.71 -2.17
C VAL A 61 7.69 -13.54 -2.69
N LEU A 62 8.34 -14.26 -1.78
CA LEU A 62 9.37 -15.25 -2.06
C LEU A 62 8.80 -16.64 -1.81
N LEU A 63 9.04 -17.55 -2.75
CA LEU A 63 8.75 -18.97 -2.66
C LEU A 63 10.05 -19.75 -2.89
N ASN A 64 10.39 -20.62 -1.93
CA ASN A 64 11.45 -21.61 -2.13
C ASN A 64 10.79 -22.91 -2.54
N ILE A 65 11.25 -23.45 -3.66
CA ILE A 65 10.58 -24.53 -4.39
C ILE A 65 11.59 -25.65 -4.61
N ASP A 66 11.19 -26.87 -4.25
CA ASP A 66 11.87 -28.09 -4.68
C ASP A 66 10.94 -28.84 -5.64
N ALA A 67 11.22 -28.79 -6.93
CA ALA A 67 10.29 -29.31 -7.94
C ALA A 67 10.99 -29.74 -9.23
N PRO A 68 10.36 -30.60 -10.05
CA PRO A 68 10.79 -30.80 -11.42
C PRO A 68 10.59 -29.51 -12.25
N SER A 69 11.39 -29.35 -13.30
CA SER A 69 11.35 -28.15 -14.15
C SER A 69 9.96 -27.91 -14.77
N ASP A 70 9.22 -28.96 -15.09
CA ASP A 70 7.89 -28.87 -15.69
C ASP A 70 6.87 -28.21 -14.74
N ALA A 71 6.95 -28.51 -13.44
CA ALA A 71 6.09 -27.89 -12.42
C ALA A 71 6.34 -26.38 -12.34
N VAL A 72 7.61 -25.97 -12.39
CA VAL A 72 8.00 -24.55 -12.37
C VAL A 72 7.53 -23.83 -13.62
N LEU A 73 7.65 -24.45 -14.80
CA LEU A 73 7.19 -23.86 -16.05
C LEU A 73 5.68 -23.62 -16.08
N GLU A 74 4.89 -24.56 -15.54
CA GLU A 74 3.43 -24.39 -15.42
C GLU A 74 3.08 -23.30 -14.40
N MET A 75 3.80 -23.20 -13.28
CA MET A 75 3.64 -22.07 -12.35
C MET A 75 3.93 -20.73 -13.03
N GLU A 76 5.04 -20.61 -13.75
CA GLU A 76 5.38 -19.38 -14.47
C GLU A 76 4.36 -19.04 -15.56
N ARG A 77 3.77 -20.05 -16.20
CA ARG A 77 2.67 -19.84 -17.15
C ARG A 77 1.46 -19.22 -16.45
N ASN A 78 1.05 -19.76 -15.30
CA ASN A 78 -0.06 -19.21 -14.53
C ASN A 78 0.24 -17.80 -13.98
N MET A 79 1.47 -17.53 -13.54
CA MET A 79 1.91 -16.19 -13.15
C MET A 79 1.87 -15.18 -14.30
N ARG A 80 2.16 -15.61 -15.54
CA ARG A 80 2.04 -14.75 -16.73
C ARG A 80 0.58 -14.42 -17.07
N LEU A 81 -0.33 -15.36 -16.85
CA LEU A 81 -1.76 -15.20 -17.13
C LEU A 81 -2.47 -14.39 -16.05
N SER A 82 -1.98 -14.43 -14.81
CA SER A 82 -2.54 -13.65 -13.71
C SER A 82 -2.36 -12.15 -13.92
N GLU A 83 -3.47 -11.39 -13.91
CA GLU A 83 -3.45 -9.93 -13.98
C GLU A 83 -2.87 -9.29 -12.70
N ASP A 84 -2.95 -10.02 -11.58
CA ASP A 84 -2.44 -9.57 -10.28
C ASP A 84 -0.93 -9.62 -10.19
N VAL A 85 -0.27 -10.44 -11.00
CA VAL A 85 1.19 -10.53 -11.05
C VAL A 85 1.74 -9.52 -12.07
N ILE A 86 2.55 -8.57 -11.58
CA ILE A 86 3.14 -7.54 -12.43
C ILE A 86 4.53 -7.90 -12.93
N ARG A 87 5.25 -8.73 -12.17
CA ARG A 87 6.57 -9.25 -12.52
C ARG A 87 6.87 -10.49 -11.67
N TYR A 88 7.65 -11.41 -12.22
CA TYR A 88 8.21 -12.52 -11.47
C TYR A 88 9.64 -12.78 -11.96
N LEU A 89 10.42 -13.49 -11.15
CA LEU A 89 11.73 -14.00 -11.49
C LEU A 89 11.89 -15.34 -10.78
N THR A 90 12.24 -16.37 -11.55
CA THR A 90 12.62 -17.68 -11.02
C THR A 90 14.10 -17.90 -11.28
N VAL A 91 14.83 -18.34 -10.25
CA VAL A 91 16.26 -18.64 -10.33
C VAL A 91 16.46 -20.05 -9.81
N ARG A 92 17.21 -20.87 -10.54
CA ARG A 92 17.67 -22.16 -10.03
C ARG A 92 18.84 -21.94 -9.08
N VAL A 93 18.76 -22.55 -7.91
CA VAL A 93 19.79 -22.45 -6.87
C VAL A 93 20.33 -23.83 -6.53
N ASP A 94 21.52 -23.86 -5.93
CA ASP A 94 22.16 -25.11 -5.51
C ASP A 94 21.73 -25.51 -4.09
N GLU A 95 21.31 -24.54 -3.26
CA GLU A 95 20.86 -24.75 -1.87
C GLU A 95 19.74 -23.76 -1.52
N LEU A 96 18.82 -24.17 -0.65
CA LEU A 96 17.75 -23.31 -0.13
C LEU A 96 18.06 -22.88 1.31
N GLU A 97 18.11 -21.57 1.55
CA GLU A 97 18.24 -21.05 2.91
C GLU A 97 16.92 -21.25 3.70
N ALA A 98 16.97 -22.07 4.74
CA ALA A 98 15.84 -22.29 5.67
C ALA A 98 15.54 -21.05 6.54
N ASP A 99 16.57 -20.24 6.74
CA ASP A 99 16.56 -19.05 7.56
C ASP A 99 15.74 -17.91 6.97
N GLN A 100 15.13 -17.05 7.80
CA GLN A 100 14.38 -15.89 7.31
C GLN A 100 15.24 -15.02 6.37
N SER A 101 14.65 -14.53 5.28
CA SER A 101 15.40 -13.69 4.33
C SER A 101 15.93 -12.42 5.00
N ILE A 102 17.04 -11.91 4.47
CA ILE A 102 17.65 -10.63 4.89
C ILE A 102 16.60 -9.50 4.86
N VAL A 103 15.68 -9.55 3.91
CA VAL A 103 14.61 -8.56 3.75
C VAL A 103 13.68 -8.54 4.96
N LEU A 104 13.25 -9.70 5.45
CA LEU A 104 12.39 -9.77 6.65
C LEU A 104 13.16 -9.46 7.93
N ARG A 105 14.38 -10.00 8.07
CA ARG A 105 15.27 -9.72 9.21
C ARG A 105 15.54 -8.21 9.38
N SER A 106 15.72 -7.50 8.27
CA SER A 106 15.94 -6.05 8.25
C SER A 106 14.73 -5.24 8.74
N ARG A 107 13.50 -5.76 8.65
CA ARG A 107 12.29 -5.01 9.01
C ARG A 107 12.18 -4.83 10.53
N GLY A 108 12.47 -5.87 11.31
CA GLY A 108 12.49 -5.80 12.78
C GLY A 108 13.45 -4.73 13.29
N MET A 109 14.66 -4.64 12.70
CA MET A 109 15.69 -3.68 13.11
C MET A 109 15.37 -2.21 12.80
N ARG A 110 14.47 -1.92 11.86
CA ARG A 110 14.10 -0.55 11.46
C ARG A 110 12.92 -0.02 12.30
N ASP A 111 11.96 -0.89 12.63
CA ASP A 111 10.78 -0.51 13.42
C ASP A 111 11.15 -0.16 14.89
N GLU A 112 12.17 -0.81 15.47
CA GLU A 112 12.70 -0.45 16.80
C GLU A 112 13.37 0.93 16.86
N ARG A 113 14.04 1.34 15.78
CA ARG A 113 14.68 2.68 15.70
C ARG A 113 13.68 3.82 15.49
N GLY A 114 12.45 3.52 15.04
CA GLY A 114 11.41 4.52 14.78
C GLY A 114 10.50 4.83 15.98
N ARG A 115 10.51 4.02 17.04
CA ARG A 115 9.62 4.19 18.21
C ARG A 115 10.28 4.80 19.46
N GLY A 116 11.52 5.28 19.36
CA GLY A 116 12.31 5.81 20.50
C GLY A 116 12.63 7.31 20.47
N GLY A 117 11.92 8.14 19.70
CA GLY A 117 12.38 9.51 19.39
C GLY A 117 11.53 10.70 19.83
N ARG A 118 10.48 10.55 20.66
CA ARG A 118 9.67 11.69 21.15
C ARG A 118 9.23 11.58 22.62
N ARG A 119 10.17 11.32 23.53
CA ARG A 119 10.01 11.57 24.97
C ARG A 119 11.32 12.03 25.59
N PHE A 120 11.61 13.33 25.48
CA PHE A 120 12.49 14.14 26.36
C PHE A 120 12.29 15.59 25.85
N GLY A 121 11.55 16.50 26.50
CA GLY A 121 11.18 16.52 27.90
C GLY A 121 12.41 16.71 28.79
N GLY A 122 13.14 17.81 28.59
CA GLY A 122 14.29 18.21 29.43
C GLY A 122 14.37 19.74 29.55
N PRO A 123 14.84 20.28 30.69
CA PRO A 123 14.19 21.38 31.41
C PRO A 123 14.80 22.76 31.14
N ASP A 124 14.05 23.79 31.58
CA ASP A 124 14.50 25.11 32.01
C ASP A 124 16.02 25.31 32.07
N ARG A 125 16.54 26.16 31.18
CA ARG A 125 17.75 26.95 31.46
C ARG A 125 17.48 28.40 31.16
N GLY A 126 17.10 29.13 32.21
CA GLY A 126 17.10 30.58 32.23
C GLY A 126 18.52 31.16 32.09
N GLY A 127 18.60 32.16 31.20
CA GLY A 127 19.41 33.39 31.30
C GLY A 127 20.86 33.38 30.79
N PRO A 128 21.48 34.56 30.53
CA PRO A 128 20.94 35.93 30.53
C PRO A 128 21.26 36.79 29.28
N ASP A 129 20.49 37.87 29.17
CA ASP A 129 20.76 39.19 28.56
C ASP A 129 21.98 39.41 27.63
N ARG A 130 21.69 39.70 26.34
CA ARG A 130 22.41 40.74 25.57
C ARG A 130 21.48 41.44 24.56
N GLY A 131 20.90 42.55 25.03
CA GLY A 131 21.05 43.87 24.39
C GLY A 131 20.30 44.18 23.09
N GLY A 132 19.26 45.01 23.19
CA GLY A 132 18.94 46.03 22.18
C GLY A 132 17.44 46.28 21.93
N PRO A 133 16.85 47.39 22.40
CA PRO A 133 15.46 47.72 22.16
C PRO A 133 15.32 48.38 20.78
N ARG A 134 14.58 47.76 19.86
CA ARG A 134 13.99 48.48 18.72
C ARG A 134 12.55 48.82 19.09
N GLY A 135 12.33 50.09 19.46
CA GLY A 135 11.00 50.71 19.51
C GLY A 135 10.28 50.49 18.16
N GLY A 136 8.95 50.38 18.11
CA GLY A 136 7.95 51.19 18.79
C GLY A 136 7.37 52.16 17.75
N ARG A 137 6.06 52.03 17.47
CA ARG A 137 5.18 52.67 16.45
C ARG A 137 4.81 51.72 15.29
N ASP A 138 3.54 51.48 14.96
CA ASP A 138 2.34 52.28 15.15
C ASP A 138 1.10 51.45 15.53
N GLU A 139 0.38 51.89 16.57
CA GLU A 139 -1.04 51.63 16.79
C GLU A 139 -1.86 52.76 16.13
N HIS A 140 -2.71 52.42 15.16
CA HIS A 140 -3.96 53.10 14.82
C HIS A 140 -4.65 52.25 13.75
N ARG A 141 -5.93 51.88 13.78
CA ARG A 141 -7.07 51.99 14.72
C ARG A 141 -8.18 51.12 14.04
N PRO A 142 -9.20 50.63 14.74
CA PRO A 142 -10.17 49.68 14.20
C PRO A 142 -11.37 50.37 13.53
N ARG A 143 -12.28 49.52 13.03
CA ARG A 143 -13.72 49.72 12.80
C ARG A 143 -14.13 50.12 11.38
N ARG A 144 -14.87 49.21 10.74
CA ARG A 144 -16.27 49.45 10.32
C ARG A 144 -17.01 48.14 10.09
N GLU A 145 -17.84 47.84 11.08
CA GLU A 145 -19.09 47.10 10.98
C GLU A 145 -20.13 47.97 10.24
N SER A 146 -20.87 47.36 9.31
CA SER A 146 -22.23 47.70 8.84
C SER A 146 -22.43 47.04 7.48
N ALA A 147 -23.53 46.42 7.10
CA ALA A 147 -24.76 45.99 7.73
C ALA A 147 -25.50 45.20 6.64
N ASP A 148 -26.25 44.21 7.08
CA ASP A 148 -27.50 43.68 6.53
C ASP A 148 -28.00 44.16 5.16
N VAL A 149 -28.28 43.20 4.27
CA VAL A 149 -29.55 43.19 3.52
C VAL A 149 -30.12 41.77 3.56
N GLU A 150 -31.01 41.56 4.52
CA GLU A 150 -32.02 40.51 4.52
C GLU A 150 -33.05 40.79 3.40
N LYS A 151 -33.63 39.69 2.90
CA LYS A 151 -35.04 39.57 2.43
C LYS A 151 -35.36 39.86 0.96
N ALA A 152 -35.75 38.79 0.25
CA ALA A 152 -37.16 38.62 -0.14
C ALA A 152 -37.43 37.19 -0.63
N GLU A 153 -38.32 36.54 0.11
CA GLU A 153 -38.98 35.27 -0.15
C GLU A 153 -40.19 35.51 -1.10
N LYS A 154 -40.64 34.43 -1.76
CA LYS A 154 -42.00 34.18 -2.29
C LYS A 154 -42.50 34.96 -3.52
N THR A 155 -42.81 34.20 -4.56
CA THR A 155 -44.20 33.85 -4.97
C THR A 155 -44.13 32.54 -5.77
N ALA A 156 -44.71 31.43 -5.29
CA ALA A 156 -46.08 30.99 -5.65
C ALA A 156 -46.23 30.88 -7.17
N GLY A 157 -46.36 29.68 -7.74
CA GLY A 157 -47.50 28.79 -7.56
C GLY A 157 -48.07 28.49 -8.95
N ASP A 158 -48.97 27.51 -9.04
CA ASP A 158 -49.69 27.07 -10.24
C ASP A 158 -48.90 26.23 -11.26
N THR A 159 -49.37 25.09 -11.75
CA THR A 159 -50.70 24.46 -11.66
C THR A 159 -50.65 23.05 -12.28
N ALA A 160 -51.50 22.17 -11.76
CA ALA A 160 -52.23 21.09 -12.43
C ALA A 160 -51.43 19.97 -13.13
N ALA A 161 -51.54 18.69 -12.74
CA ALA A 161 -52.73 17.83 -12.69
C ALA A 161 -53.26 17.41 -14.06
N GLU A 162 -53.75 16.17 -14.10
CA GLU A 162 -54.37 15.41 -15.21
C GLU A 162 -53.44 14.83 -16.27
N SER A 163 -53.69 13.67 -16.87
CA SER A 163 -54.46 12.44 -16.56
C SER A 163 -54.28 11.54 -17.80
N THR A 164 -54.85 10.34 -17.77
CA THR A 164 -55.01 9.34 -18.85
C THR A 164 -53.86 8.32 -18.98
N GLU A 165 -53.99 7.01 -18.71
CA GLU A 165 -55.03 5.97 -18.92
C GLU A 165 -54.60 5.00 -20.04
N GLY A 166 -54.75 3.70 -19.77
CA GLY A 166 -54.57 2.58 -20.72
C GLY A 166 -53.12 2.14 -20.92
N ASP A 167 -52.76 0.87 -21.02
CA ASP A 167 -53.56 -0.29 -21.40
C ASP A 167 -52.81 -1.58 -20.99
N LYS A 168 -53.59 -2.60 -20.61
CA LYS A 168 -53.11 -3.95 -20.35
C LYS A 168 -53.27 -4.76 -21.63
N GLY A 169 -52.22 -5.43 -22.06
CA GLY A 169 -52.24 -6.50 -23.06
C GLY A 169 -51.05 -7.41 -22.87
#